data_AF-A0A2H6B7N9-F1
#
_entry.id   AF-A0A2H6B7N9-F1
#
_cell.length_a   1.000
_cell.length_b   1.000
_cell.length_c   1.000
_cell.angle_alpha   90.00
_cell.angle_beta   90.00
_cell.angle_gamma   90.00
#
_symmetry.space_group_name_H-M   'P 1'
#
loop_
_entity.id
_entity.type
_entity.pdbx_description
1 polymer ?
#
loop_
_entity_poly.entity_id
_entity_poly.type
_entity_poly.pdbx_seq_one_letter_code
_entity_poly.pdbx_strand_id
1 'polypeptide(L)'
;MIVAFAAFFGGPSGARQAYLTGGPRLFRVTVGLIVAVCGIVVPALAIAAKQDALGGVGSLRNEAAEGQLARGKQLFKEVCATCHTLDAVQAKGVVGPNLDQLAPLDRERVLRAIRIGGTGQQRMPAGLLSGEDAQAVATYVARVAGRAP
;
A
#
# COMPACT_ATOMS: atom_id res chain seq x y z
N MET A 1 -22.71 -14.34 -28.02
CA MET A 1 -22.13 -15.16 -26.93
C MET A 1 -23.29 -15.78 -26.16
N ILE A 2 -23.44 -17.09 -26.29
CA ILE A 2 -24.61 -17.86 -25.84
C ILE A 2 -24.44 -18.19 -24.36
N VAL A 3 -25.35 -17.71 -23.53
CA VAL A 3 -25.42 -18.08 -22.11
C VAL A 3 -26.18 -19.40 -22.02
N ALA A 4 -25.47 -20.48 -21.72
CA ALA A 4 -26.05 -21.80 -21.52
C ALA A 4 -26.71 -21.89 -20.14
N PHE A 5 -28.04 -21.83 -20.11
CA PHE A 5 -28.86 -22.25 -18.97
C PHE A 5 -28.81 -23.78 -18.88
N ALA A 6 -27.87 -24.32 -18.11
CA ALA A 6 -27.93 -25.70 -17.66
C ALA A 6 -28.99 -25.80 -16.56
N ALA A 7 -30.15 -26.34 -16.93
CA ALA A 7 -31.31 -26.52 -16.09
C ALA A 7 -31.02 -27.48 -14.93
N PHE A 8 -31.22 -27.00 -13.70
CA PHE A 8 -31.40 -27.81 -12.51
C PHE A 8 -32.77 -28.51 -12.56
N PHE A 9 -32.88 -29.60 -13.33
CA PHE A 9 -34.00 -30.52 -13.22
C PHE A 9 -33.79 -31.42 -11.98
N GLY A 10 -34.21 -30.92 -10.81
CA GLY A 10 -34.15 -31.67 -9.57
C GLY A 10 -34.71 -30.87 -8.40
N GLY A 11 -36.04 -30.77 -8.32
CA GLY A 11 -36.72 -29.99 -7.30
C GLY A 11 -36.40 -30.46 -5.86
N PRO A 12 -36.39 -29.54 -4.86
CA PRO A 12 -36.00 -29.82 -3.47
C PRO A 12 -36.96 -30.75 -2.69
N SER A 13 -38.08 -31.15 -3.29
CA SER A 13 -39.11 -32.00 -2.68
C SER A 13 -38.75 -33.50 -2.62
N GLY A 14 -37.91 -34.01 -3.53
CA GLY A 14 -37.46 -35.40 -3.50
C GLY A 14 -36.43 -35.70 -2.40
N ALA A 15 -35.54 -34.74 -2.13
CA ALA A 15 -34.57 -34.84 -1.04
C ALA A 15 -35.24 -34.88 0.34
N ARG A 16 -36.37 -34.18 0.50
CA ARG A 16 -37.14 -34.13 1.75
C ARG A 16 -37.90 -35.44 2.00
N GLN A 17 -38.37 -36.11 0.95
CA GLN A 17 -39.03 -37.43 1.08
C GLN A 17 -38.04 -38.54 1.43
N ALA A 18 -36.86 -38.60 0.79
CA ALA A 18 -35.83 -39.60 1.11
C ALA A 18 -35.23 -39.46 2.52
N TYR A 19 -35.20 -38.24 3.07
CA TYR A 19 -34.76 -37.99 4.45
C TYR A 19 -35.78 -38.47 5.50
N LEU A 20 -37.08 -38.40 5.18
CA LEU A 20 -38.18 -38.73 6.07
C LEU A 20 -38.65 -40.20 5.97
N THR A 21 -38.42 -40.87 4.85
CA THR A 21 -38.72 -42.30 4.68
C THR A 21 -37.44 -43.13 4.86
N GLY A 22 -37.03 -43.37 6.11
CA GLY A 22 -36.20 -44.52 6.52
C GLY A 22 -35.09 -44.99 5.56
N GLY A 23 -34.34 -44.09 4.93
CA GLY A 23 -33.30 -44.46 3.98
C GLY A 23 -32.22 -45.36 4.61
N PRO A 24 -31.63 -46.30 3.84
CA PRO A 24 -30.67 -47.27 4.37
C PRO A 24 -29.52 -46.55 5.08
N ARG A 25 -29.01 -47.14 6.17
CA ARG A 25 -27.96 -46.57 7.04
C ARG A 25 -26.78 -45.97 6.24
N LEU A 26 -26.50 -46.54 5.07
CA LEU A 26 -25.49 -46.09 4.12
C LEU A 26 -25.70 -44.65 3.60
N PHE A 27 -26.94 -44.23 3.36
CA PHE A 27 -27.28 -42.87 2.88
C PHE A 27 -27.02 -41.81 3.96
N ARG A 28 -27.34 -42.12 5.22
CA ARG A 28 -27.05 -41.23 6.35
C ARG A 28 -25.55 -41.08 6.58
N VAL A 29 -24.80 -42.17 6.43
CA VAL A 29 -23.34 -42.16 6.56
C VAL A 29 -22.69 -41.36 5.43
N THR A 30 -23.10 -41.56 4.18
CA THR A 30 -22.52 -40.82 3.03
C THR A 30 -22.82 -39.33 3.10
N VAL A 31 -24.06 -38.93 3.41
CA VAL A 31 -24.40 -37.51 3.57
C VAL A 31 -23.65 -36.89 4.75
N GLY A 32 -23.54 -37.59 5.88
CA GLY A 32 -22.75 -37.12 7.03
C GLY A 32 -21.26 -36.94 6.71
N LEU A 33 -20.68 -37.88 5.95
CA LEU A 33 -19.27 -37.84 5.54
C LEU A 33 -19.01 -36.67 4.57
N ILE A 34 -19.93 -36.43 3.63
CA ILE A 34 -19.85 -35.28 2.71
C ILE A 34 -19.93 -33.95 3.48
N VAL A 35 -20.86 -33.82 4.44
CA VAL A 35 -20.98 -32.59 5.24
C VAL A 35 -19.74 -32.38 6.13
N ALA A 36 -19.20 -33.43 6.72
CA ALA A 36 -17.97 -33.35 7.52
C ALA A 36 -16.76 -32.96 6.66
N VAL A 37 -16.61 -33.55 5.48
CA VAL A 37 -15.52 -33.23 4.55
C VAL A 37 -15.65 -31.80 4.04
N CYS A 38 -16.83 -31.37 3.57
CA CYS A 38 -17.05 -29.99 3.16
C CYS A 38 -16.83 -29.01 4.32
N GLY A 39 -17.26 -29.37 5.53
CA GLY A 39 -17.08 -28.57 6.74
C GLY A 39 -15.64 -28.45 7.22
N ILE A 40 -14.73 -29.33 6.79
CA ILE A 40 -13.30 -29.28 7.13
C ILE A 40 -12.49 -28.67 5.99
N VAL A 41 -12.79 -29.04 4.74
CA VAL A 41 -12.05 -28.60 3.55
C VAL A 41 -12.27 -27.12 3.24
N VAL A 42 -13.51 -26.62 3.38
CA VAL A 42 -13.81 -25.21 3.08
C VAL A 42 -13.10 -24.26 4.06
N PRO A 43 -13.13 -24.48 5.39
CA PRO A 43 -12.33 -23.68 6.31
C PRO A 43 -10.82 -23.84 6.10
N ALA A 44 -10.32 -25.04 5.79
CA ALA A 44 -8.89 -25.26 5.55
C ALA A 44 -8.38 -24.46 4.34
N LEU A 45 -9.15 -24.45 3.24
CA LEU A 45 -8.84 -23.63 2.06
C LEU A 45 -8.93 -22.12 2.34
N ALA A 46 -9.92 -21.70 3.12
CA ALA A 46 -10.06 -20.29 3.52
C ALA A 46 -8.91 -19.81 4.42
N ILE A 47 -8.40 -20.69 5.30
CA ILE A 47 -7.25 -20.39 6.16
C ILE A 47 -5.96 -20.36 5.33
N ALA A 48 -5.77 -21.31 4.41
CA ALA A 48 -4.59 -21.34 3.53
C ALA A 48 -4.48 -20.10 2.63
N ALA A 49 -5.59 -19.66 2.02
CA ALA A 49 -5.61 -18.43 1.22
C ALA A 49 -5.34 -17.15 2.05
N LYS A 50 -5.60 -17.19 3.36
CA LYS A 50 -5.25 -16.09 4.29
C LYS A 50 -3.77 -16.09 4.67
N GLN A 51 -3.04 -17.19 4.50
CA GLN A 51 -1.62 -17.25 4.84
C GLN A 51 -0.76 -16.43 3.88
N ASP A 52 -1.19 -16.27 2.63
CA ASP A 52 -0.56 -15.32 1.67
C ASP A 52 -0.73 -13.85 2.12
N ALA A 53 -1.74 -13.57 2.96
CA ALA A 53 -1.95 -12.27 3.60
C ALA A 53 -1.27 -12.12 4.98
N LEU A 54 -0.62 -13.16 5.51
CA LEU A 54 0.13 -13.09 6.78
C LEU A 54 1.51 -12.41 6.63
N GLY A 55 1.87 -11.93 5.43
CA GLY A 55 2.99 -11.01 5.20
C GLY A 55 2.76 -9.58 5.72
N GLY A 56 1.99 -9.39 6.79
CA GLY A 56 1.46 -8.09 7.25
C GLY A 56 2.50 -7.02 7.60
N VAL A 57 3.76 -7.39 7.85
CA VAL A 57 4.85 -6.41 8.03
C VAL A 57 5.17 -5.64 6.75
N GLY A 58 4.93 -6.23 5.57
CA GLY A 58 5.15 -5.58 4.29
C GLY A 58 4.14 -4.46 4.03
N SER A 59 2.85 -4.74 4.24
CA SER A 59 1.78 -3.72 4.10
C SER A 59 2.02 -2.55 5.05
N LEU A 60 2.22 -2.83 6.34
CA LEU A 60 2.40 -1.79 7.36
C LEU A 60 3.65 -0.94 7.10
N ARG A 61 4.75 -1.55 6.63
CA ARG A 61 5.97 -0.82 6.27
C ARG A 61 5.79 0.03 5.02
N ASN A 62 5.03 -0.47 4.03
CA ASN A 62 4.72 0.29 2.82
C ASN A 62 3.79 1.47 3.15
N GLU A 63 2.75 1.25 3.94
CA GLU A 63 1.84 2.30 4.42
C GLU A 63 2.61 3.39 5.20
N ALA A 64 3.53 3.00 6.09
CA ALA A 64 4.38 3.94 6.81
C ALA A 64 5.33 4.73 5.87
N ALA A 65 5.94 4.06 4.88
CA ALA A 65 6.81 4.70 3.91
C ALA A 65 6.04 5.68 3.00
N GLU A 66 4.84 5.29 2.57
CA GLU A 66 3.94 6.15 1.79
C GLU A 66 3.48 7.35 2.61
N GLY A 67 3.12 7.15 3.88
CA GLY A 67 2.79 8.21 4.82
C GLY A 67 3.95 9.21 5.01
N GLN A 68 5.17 8.71 5.16
CA GLN A 68 6.36 9.55 5.28
C GLN A 68 6.62 10.37 4.01
N LEU A 69 6.43 9.78 2.82
CA LEU A 69 6.57 10.48 1.55
C LEU A 69 5.48 11.53 1.33
N ALA A 70 4.23 11.22 1.72
CA ALA A 70 3.12 12.18 1.67
C ALA A 70 3.39 13.38 2.59
N ARG A 71 3.84 13.13 3.81
CA ARG A 71 4.27 14.16 4.76
C ARG A 71 5.41 15.01 4.21
N GLY A 72 6.45 14.37 3.67
CA GLY A 72 7.59 15.07 3.06
C GLY A 72 7.18 15.95 1.87
N LYS A 73 6.26 15.46 1.02
CA LYS A 73 5.70 16.23 -0.10
C LYS A 73 4.95 17.47 0.38
N GLN A 74 4.12 17.33 1.42
CA GLN A 74 3.36 18.44 1.98
C GLN A 74 4.30 19.51 2.57
N LEU A 75 5.22 19.10 3.43
CA LEU A 75 6.19 20.01 4.05
C LEU A 75 7.05 20.74 3.02
N PHE A 76 7.45 20.05 1.94
CA PHE A 76 8.17 20.70 0.85
C PHE A 76 7.37 21.84 0.22
N LYS A 77 6.06 21.62 -0.03
CA LYS A 77 5.17 22.65 -0.58
C LYS A 77 5.03 23.85 0.37
N GLU A 78 4.94 23.60 1.67
CA GLU A 78 4.73 24.64 2.67
C GLU A 78 5.98 25.48 2.92
N VAL A 79 7.16 24.85 2.95
CA VAL A 79 8.39 25.50 3.43
C VAL A 79 9.40 25.78 2.31
N CYS A 80 9.49 24.92 1.31
CA CYS A 80 10.60 24.92 0.35
C CYS A 80 10.22 25.44 -1.04
N ALA A 81 8.95 25.26 -1.45
CA ALA A 81 8.49 25.51 -2.82
C ALA A 81 8.51 26.99 -3.23
N THR A 82 8.49 27.91 -2.28
CA THR A 82 8.61 29.35 -2.53
C THR A 82 10.01 29.72 -3.06
N CYS A 83 11.03 29.00 -2.61
CA CYS A 83 12.42 29.28 -2.97
C CYS A 83 12.94 28.34 -4.06
N HIS A 84 12.57 27.06 -4.04
CA HIS A 84 13.14 26.05 -4.94
C HIS A 84 12.20 25.64 -6.07
N THR A 85 12.78 25.32 -7.22
CA THR A 85 12.07 24.61 -8.30
C THR A 85 12.13 23.11 -8.03
N LEU A 86 10.96 22.46 -8.14
CA LEU A 86 10.81 21.00 -8.07
C LEU A 86 9.52 20.57 -8.79
N ASP A 87 9.67 19.89 -9.93
CA ASP A 87 8.59 19.50 -10.83
C ASP A 87 7.60 18.51 -10.18
N ALA A 88 8.09 17.64 -9.30
CA ALA A 88 7.25 16.66 -8.59
C ALA A 88 6.13 17.29 -7.73
N VAL A 89 6.26 18.57 -7.38
CA VAL A 89 5.22 19.36 -6.73
C VAL A 89 4.80 20.60 -7.52
N GLN A 90 5.27 20.75 -8.76
CA GLN A 90 5.06 21.93 -9.61
C GLN A 90 5.56 23.23 -8.94
N ALA A 91 6.59 23.14 -8.12
CA ALA A 91 7.21 24.31 -7.50
C ALA A 91 8.11 25.00 -8.52
N LYS A 92 8.02 26.33 -8.60
CA LYS A 92 8.78 27.17 -9.53
C LYS A 92 9.59 28.25 -8.82
N GLY A 93 10.04 27.98 -7.60
CA GLY A 93 10.86 28.92 -6.85
C GLY A 93 12.19 29.18 -7.57
N VAL A 94 12.59 30.44 -7.66
CA VAL A 94 13.78 30.91 -8.40
C VAL A 94 14.89 31.44 -7.49
N VAL A 95 14.65 31.50 -6.18
CA VAL A 95 15.61 32.01 -5.19
C VAL A 95 16.70 30.97 -4.92
N GLY A 96 16.28 29.71 -4.75
CA GLY A 96 17.14 28.56 -4.59
C GLY A 96 17.37 27.84 -5.92
N PRO A 97 18.37 26.95 -5.98
CA PRO A 97 18.63 26.16 -7.18
C PRO A 97 17.44 25.25 -7.52
N ASN A 98 17.34 24.92 -8.82
CA ASN A 98 16.43 23.90 -9.30
C ASN A 98 16.89 22.52 -8.83
N LEU A 99 16.05 21.85 -8.03
CA LEU A 99 16.38 20.55 -7.44
C LEU A 99 16.26 19.40 -8.45
N ASP A 100 15.53 19.57 -9.55
CA ASP A 100 15.44 18.56 -10.61
C ASP A 100 16.72 18.49 -11.45
N GLN A 101 17.48 19.59 -11.52
CA GLN A 101 18.76 19.67 -12.24
C GLN A 101 19.95 19.23 -11.38
N LEU A 102 19.77 19.08 -10.07
CA LEU A 102 20.80 18.61 -9.17
C LEU A 102 20.70 17.08 -9.06
N ALA A 103 21.52 16.38 -9.84
CA ALA A 103 21.62 14.91 -9.79
C ALA A 103 22.80 14.42 -8.93
N PRO A 104 22.66 13.23 -8.32
CA PRO A 104 21.63 12.84 -7.36
C PRO A 104 21.81 13.58 -6.02
N LEU A 105 20.71 13.95 -5.36
CA LEU A 105 20.76 14.39 -3.97
C LEU A 105 20.53 13.22 -3.02
N ASP A 106 21.56 12.89 -2.26
CA ASP A 106 21.41 11.97 -1.13
C ASP A 106 20.61 12.63 0.01
N ARG A 107 19.85 11.81 0.73
CA ARG A 107 19.08 12.23 1.91
C ARG A 107 19.93 13.00 2.92
N GLU A 108 21.14 12.52 3.20
CA GLU A 108 22.04 13.17 4.16
C GLU A 108 22.52 14.55 3.71
N ARG A 109 22.68 14.74 2.39
CA ARG A 109 23.01 16.04 1.82
C ARG A 109 21.86 17.02 2.02
N VAL A 110 20.62 16.58 1.82
CA VAL A 110 19.42 17.40 2.05
C VAL A 110 19.29 17.74 3.54
N LEU A 111 19.46 16.77 4.44
CA LEU A 111 19.42 17.01 5.89
C LEU A 111 20.49 18.00 6.36
N ARG A 112 21.72 17.87 5.83
CA ARG A 112 22.78 18.83 6.11
C ARG A 112 22.39 20.23 5.62
N ALA A 113 21.90 20.35 4.39
CA ALA A 113 21.47 21.62 3.83
C ALA A 113 20.35 22.28 4.65
N ILE A 114 19.36 21.51 5.12
CA ILE A 114 18.31 22.02 6.03
C ILE A 114 18.94 22.53 7.34
N ARG A 115 19.90 21.77 7.90
CA ARG A 115 20.53 22.10 9.19
C ARG A 115 21.41 23.35 9.12
N ILE A 116 22.23 23.49 8.08
CA ILE A 116 23.24 24.56 8.00
C ILE A 116 22.86 25.72 7.08
N GLY A 117 21.72 25.63 6.38
CA GLY A 117 21.30 26.64 5.42
C GLY A 117 22.01 26.50 4.07
N GLY A 118 21.71 25.42 3.35
CA GLY A 118 22.29 25.13 2.04
C GLY A 118 23.77 24.72 2.14
N THR A 119 24.67 25.56 1.63
CA THR A 119 26.13 25.34 1.67
C THR A 119 26.80 25.98 2.90
N GLY A 120 26.02 26.54 3.84
CA GLY A 120 26.56 27.26 5.00
C GLY A 120 26.92 28.72 4.73
N GLN A 121 26.65 29.22 3.52
CA GLN A 121 26.94 30.61 3.10
C GLN A 121 25.78 31.57 3.46
N GLN A 122 24.89 31.17 4.38
CA GLN A 122 23.74 31.96 4.85
C GLN A 122 22.75 32.44 3.76
N ARG A 123 22.78 31.84 2.57
CA ARG A 123 21.81 32.14 1.48
C ARG A 123 20.45 31.45 1.67
N MET A 124 20.44 30.35 2.40
CA MET A 124 19.23 29.62 2.79
C MET A 124 19.14 29.67 4.32
N PRO A 125 17.96 29.91 4.91
CA PRO A 125 17.79 29.86 6.35
C PRO A 125 18.15 28.47 6.91
N ALA A 126 18.91 28.46 8.00
CA ALA A 126 19.28 27.25 8.70
C ALA A 126 18.16 26.81 9.67
N GLY A 127 18.01 25.50 9.87
CA GLY A 127 17.08 24.96 10.87
C GLY A 127 15.60 25.08 10.49
N LEU A 128 15.27 25.18 9.20
CA LEU A 128 13.89 25.30 8.72
C LEU A 128 12.99 24.15 9.17
N LEU A 129 13.54 22.94 9.29
CA LEU A 129 12.86 21.75 9.80
C LEU A 129 13.83 20.95 10.68
N SER A 130 13.26 20.15 11.59
CA SER A 130 14.02 19.28 12.48
C SER A 130 13.32 17.92 12.66
N GLY A 131 13.97 17.00 13.37
CA GLY A 131 13.38 15.71 13.73
C GLY A 131 12.85 14.92 12.53
N GLU A 132 11.67 14.33 12.68
CA GLU A 132 11.01 13.49 11.68
C GLU A 132 10.57 14.29 10.44
N ASP A 133 10.19 15.55 10.60
CA ASP A 133 9.77 16.41 9.48
C ASP A 133 10.93 16.69 8.51
N ALA A 134 12.12 17.00 9.05
CA ALA A 134 13.33 17.14 8.23
C ALA A 134 13.66 15.83 7.49
N GLN A 135 13.49 14.70 8.17
CA GLN A 135 13.72 13.38 7.57
C GLN A 135 12.71 13.06 6.47
N ALA A 136 11.43 13.36 6.67
CA ALA A 136 10.38 13.15 5.69
C ALA A 136 10.63 13.96 4.42
N VAL A 137 10.95 15.25 4.55
CA VAL A 137 11.30 16.11 3.41
C VAL A 137 12.57 15.62 2.72
N ALA A 138 13.62 15.30 3.48
CA ALA A 138 14.87 14.83 2.90
C ALA A 138 14.69 13.52 2.12
N THR A 139 13.91 12.58 2.65
CA THR A 139 13.56 11.33 1.97
C THR A 139 12.74 11.61 0.70
N TYR A 140 11.76 12.51 0.78
CA TYR A 140 10.95 12.89 -0.38
C TYR A 140 11.81 13.51 -1.48
N VAL A 141 12.59 14.55 -1.16
CA VAL A 141 13.47 15.26 -2.10
C VAL A 141 14.48 14.32 -2.73
N ALA A 142 15.15 13.45 -1.95
CA ALA A 142 16.08 12.46 -2.51
C ALA A 142 15.40 11.49 -3.50
N ARG A 143 14.11 11.20 -3.30
CA ARG A 143 13.33 10.31 -4.16
C ARG A 143 12.86 10.97 -5.46
N VAL A 144 12.68 12.29 -5.48
CA VAL A 144 12.11 12.99 -6.65
C VAL A 144 13.08 13.92 -7.36
N ALA A 145 14.11 14.43 -6.68
CA ALA A 145 15.15 15.25 -7.27
C ALA A 145 15.94 14.46 -8.33
N GLY A 146 16.53 15.20 -9.28
CA GLY A 146 17.32 14.62 -10.37
C GLY A 146 16.49 13.83 -11.40
N ARG A 147 15.16 13.93 -11.37
CA ARG A 147 14.24 13.22 -12.29
C ARG A 147 13.56 14.18 -13.25
N ALA A 148 14.27 15.24 -13.66
CA ALA A 148 13.81 16.13 -14.72
C ALA A 148 13.34 15.30 -15.94
N PRO A 149 12.21 15.66 -16.59
CA PRO A 149 11.80 15.05 -17.84
C PRO A 149 12.81 15.31 -18.97
#